data_AF-A0A929V7N5-F1
#
_entry.id   AF-A0A929V7N5-F1
#
_cell.length_a   1.000
_cell.length_b   1.000
_cell.length_c   1.000
_cell.angle_alpha   90.00
_cell.angle_beta   90.00
_cell.angle_gamma   90.00
#
_symmetry.space_group_name_H-M   'P 1'
#
loop_
_entity.id
_entity.type
_entity.pdbx_description
1 polymer ?
#
loop_
_entity_poly.entity_id
_entity_poly.type
_entity_poly.pdbx_seq_one_letter_code
_entity_poly.pdbx_strand_id
1 'polypeptide(L)'
;MVRGERNIRNLQTPPKARGRVVVPRRRLMSDIVVNVTDSVNMKHTADIAHHSVSTKTKQPRQCIKSKKPTLINKKLTRAARLLDIYGEFVVVDDFRGSKRRCIKQSLRNILGGNFRKKLPGVIAVILLTISIYSFVDSWLLNSRIKNAVNGAPVTARSDDSNDRRSSEGKDETKVSNDAIAKYRVAADLPRVITIEKLGVKARVLQMSVNSDGSMQSPVNIFDAGWYTGSVKPGQLGASIIIGHASGTTSGGVFNKLESLNAGDTISVERGDGKILRYQVIKKQTVKLSDVDMNSFIRPADGVSEGLNLMTCAGEWIKNSQTRNNRVMIFTKRI
;
A
#
# COMPACT_ATOMS: atom_id res chain seq x y z
N MET A 1 -30.28 -10.31 -49.28
CA MET A 1 -29.45 -9.17 -48.82
C MET A 1 -30.18 -8.55 -47.63
N VAL A 2 -29.71 -8.44 -46.39
CA VAL A 2 -28.40 -8.64 -45.75
C VAL A 2 -28.65 -9.05 -44.29
N ARG A 3 -27.78 -9.96 -43.83
CA ARG A 3 -27.54 -10.49 -42.47
C ARG A 3 -27.29 -9.38 -41.44
N GLY A 4 -27.80 -9.54 -40.22
CA GLY A 4 -27.50 -8.65 -39.08
C GLY A 4 -27.20 -9.43 -37.81
N GLU A 5 -26.22 -10.34 -37.84
CA GLU A 5 -25.72 -11.05 -36.66
C GLU A 5 -24.91 -10.08 -35.77
N ARG A 6 -25.47 -9.77 -34.59
CA ARG A 6 -24.76 -9.04 -33.53
C ARG A 6 -23.69 -9.96 -32.94
N ASN A 7 -22.45 -9.63 -33.26
CA ASN A 7 -21.24 -10.27 -32.78
C ASN A 7 -21.05 -9.96 -31.28
N ILE A 8 -21.62 -10.77 -30.40
CA ILE A 8 -21.27 -10.77 -28.98
C ILE A 8 -19.89 -11.40 -28.87
N ARG A 9 -18.87 -10.55 -28.79
CA ARG A 9 -17.52 -10.97 -28.40
C ARG A 9 -17.62 -11.55 -26.99
N ASN A 10 -17.62 -12.88 -26.91
CA ASN A 10 -17.38 -13.64 -25.69
C ASN A 10 -16.12 -13.07 -25.03
N LEU A 11 -16.31 -12.36 -23.93
CA LEU A 11 -15.26 -12.11 -22.95
C LEU A 11 -14.87 -13.48 -22.40
N GLN A 12 -13.89 -14.11 -23.06
CA GLN A 12 -13.30 -15.35 -22.62
C GLN A 12 -12.65 -15.07 -21.27
N THR A 13 -13.36 -15.44 -20.21
CA THR A 13 -12.80 -15.49 -18.87
C THR A 13 -11.57 -16.37 -18.94
N PRO A 14 -10.37 -15.88 -18.58
CA PRO A 14 -9.19 -16.73 -18.59
C PRO A 14 -9.45 -17.92 -17.64
N PRO A 15 -8.95 -19.12 -17.98
CA PRO A 15 -9.16 -20.30 -17.17
C PRO A 15 -8.72 -20.02 -15.74
N LYS A 16 -9.65 -20.20 -14.78
CA LYS A 16 -9.37 -20.14 -13.35
C LYS A 16 -8.11 -20.98 -13.10
N ALA A 17 -7.05 -20.38 -12.57
CA ALA A 17 -5.80 -21.06 -12.25
C ALA A 17 -6.08 -22.18 -11.23
N ARG A 18 -6.42 -23.39 -11.71
CA ARG A 18 -6.79 -24.52 -10.84
C ARG A 18 -5.58 -24.83 -9.96
N GLY A 19 -5.75 -24.74 -8.65
CA GLY A 19 -4.72 -25.15 -7.69
C GLY A 19 -3.70 -24.09 -7.27
N ARG A 20 -3.85 -22.81 -7.62
CA ARG A 20 -2.93 -21.75 -7.15
C ARG A 20 -3.65 -20.52 -6.59
N VAL A 21 -2.92 -19.76 -5.80
CA VAL A 21 -3.39 -18.48 -5.24
C VAL A 21 -3.42 -17.45 -6.37
N VAL A 22 -4.58 -16.87 -6.62
CA VAL A 22 -4.80 -15.86 -7.67
C VAL A 22 -4.84 -14.49 -7.04
N VAL A 23 -4.07 -13.55 -7.58
CA VAL A 23 -4.16 -12.15 -7.17
C VAL A 23 -5.27 -11.49 -7.99
N PRO A 24 -6.30 -10.91 -7.35
CA PRO A 24 -7.34 -10.21 -8.09
C PRO A 24 -6.72 -9.05 -8.88
N ARG A 25 -7.04 -8.94 -10.17
CA ARG A 25 -6.71 -7.74 -10.94
C ARG A 25 -7.47 -6.57 -10.30
N ARG A 26 -6.76 -5.53 -9.84
CA ARG A 26 -7.43 -4.28 -9.44
C ARG A 26 -8.20 -3.77 -10.65
N ARG A 27 -9.52 -3.93 -10.66
CA ARG A 27 -10.37 -3.09 -11.52
C ARG A 27 -10.29 -1.69 -10.91
N LEU A 28 -10.03 -0.68 -11.75
CA LEU A 28 -10.41 0.69 -11.43
C LEU A 28 -11.93 0.68 -11.26
N MET A 29 -12.41 0.52 -10.03
CA MET A 29 -13.78 0.86 -9.66
C MET A 29 -13.69 2.02 -8.68
N SER A 30 -13.94 3.21 -9.21
CA SER A 30 -14.61 4.27 -8.46
C SER A 30 -15.93 3.68 -7.99
N ASP A 31 -16.10 3.51 -6.67
CA ASP A 31 -17.36 3.61 -5.92
C ASP A 31 -17.08 3.18 -4.48
N ILE A 32 -16.59 4.13 -3.70
CA ILE A 32 -16.70 4.12 -2.24
C ILE A 32 -17.72 5.20 -1.91
N VAL A 33 -18.99 4.81 -1.79
CA VAL A 33 -19.97 5.57 -1.02
C VAL A 33 -19.92 4.98 0.38
N VAL A 34 -19.20 5.65 1.28
CA VAL A 34 -19.42 5.51 2.72
C VAL A 34 -20.27 6.70 3.09
N ASN A 35 -21.49 6.46 3.57
CA ASN A 35 -22.08 7.40 4.49
C ASN A 35 -22.67 6.66 5.69
N VAL A 36 -22.01 6.95 6.80
CA VAL A 36 -22.33 6.61 8.17
C VAL A 36 -23.53 7.45 8.60
N THR A 37 -24.52 6.83 9.22
CA THR A 37 -25.46 7.54 10.10
C THR A 37 -25.54 6.76 11.41
N ASP A 38 -24.70 7.13 12.37
CA ASP A 38 -24.92 6.79 13.77
C ASP A 38 -25.68 7.94 14.43
N SER A 39 -26.82 7.61 15.03
CA SER A 39 -27.63 8.51 15.85
C SER A 39 -27.62 8.03 17.29
N VAL A 40 -27.05 8.89 18.16
CA VAL A 40 -27.51 9.24 19.52
C VAL A 40 -27.63 8.10 20.54
N ASN A 41 -26.91 8.22 21.67
CA ASN A 41 -27.49 8.64 22.97
C ASN A 41 -26.53 8.28 24.12
N MET A 42 -26.11 9.26 24.92
CA MET A 42 -25.86 9.03 26.35
C MET A 42 -25.95 10.36 27.11
N LYS A 43 -27.01 10.46 27.92
CA LYS A 43 -27.22 11.48 28.96
C LYS A 43 -26.66 10.95 30.30
N HIS A 44 -26.28 11.91 31.15
CA HIS A 44 -25.82 11.79 32.55
C HIS A 44 -24.46 11.09 32.70
N THR A 45 -23.48 11.65 33.41
CA THR A 45 -23.52 12.04 34.83
C THR A 45 -22.33 12.96 35.14
N ALA A 46 -22.51 14.06 35.86
CA ALA A 46 -21.48 14.64 36.74
C ALA A 46 -22.09 15.79 37.57
N ASP A 47 -22.26 15.52 38.86
CA ASP A 47 -22.36 16.53 39.92
C ASP A 47 -21.04 16.54 40.71
N ILE A 48 -20.90 17.57 41.55
CA ILE A 48 -19.89 17.80 42.62
C ILE A 48 -18.80 18.84 42.28
N ALA A 49 -19.18 20.09 42.59
CA ALA A 49 -18.50 21.07 43.45
C ALA A 49 -16.96 21.19 43.44
N HIS A 50 -16.47 22.41 43.20
CA HIS A 50 -15.72 23.18 44.21
C HIS A 50 -15.71 24.67 43.86
N HIS A 51 -16.03 25.48 44.88
CA HIS A 51 -15.89 26.93 44.93
C HIS A 51 -14.42 27.37 44.89
N SER A 52 -14.11 28.46 44.18
CA SER A 52 -13.43 29.62 44.81
C SER A 52 -13.42 30.83 43.88
N VAL A 53 -13.85 31.93 44.47
CA VAL A 53 -13.90 33.32 43.99
C VAL A 53 -12.47 33.89 44.00
N SER A 54 -12.10 34.76 43.05
CA SER A 54 -11.65 36.13 43.37
C SER A 54 -11.13 36.95 42.17
N THR A 55 -11.73 38.14 42.05
CA THR A 55 -11.17 39.45 41.69
C THR A 55 -10.65 39.76 40.27
N LYS A 56 -11.49 40.55 39.59
CA LYS A 56 -11.16 41.55 38.57
C LYS A 56 -9.98 42.44 38.97
N THR A 57 -9.12 42.79 38.01
CA THR A 57 -8.53 44.14 37.91
C THR A 57 -8.50 44.56 36.44
N LYS A 58 -9.13 45.70 36.16
CA LYS A 58 -9.21 46.39 34.85
C LYS A 58 -8.25 47.56 34.92
N GLN A 59 -7.32 47.69 33.97
CA GLN A 59 -6.67 48.98 33.64
C GLN A 59 -6.29 49.05 32.14
N PRO A 60 -6.13 50.27 31.58
CA PRO A 60 -6.63 50.60 30.25
C PRO A 60 -5.61 50.48 29.11
N ARG A 61 -6.16 50.42 27.90
CA ARG A 61 -5.48 50.36 26.61
C ARG A 61 -4.67 51.62 26.32
N GLN A 62 -3.44 51.45 25.84
CA GLN A 62 -2.75 52.44 25.01
C GLN A 62 -2.41 51.84 23.64
N CYS A 63 -2.67 52.64 22.60
CA CYS A 63 -2.56 52.28 21.20
C CYS A 63 -1.20 52.77 20.67
N ILE A 64 -0.27 51.86 20.39
CA ILE A 64 0.99 52.20 19.73
C ILE A 64 0.75 52.23 18.22
N LYS A 65 0.86 53.43 17.62
CA LYS A 65 0.90 53.64 16.17
C LYS A 65 2.21 53.07 15.61
N SER A 66 2.15 52.05 14.77
CA SER A 66 3.35 51.56 14.06
C SER A 66 3.65 52.37 12.80
N LYS A 67 4.94 52.65 12.62
CA LYS A 67 5.56 53.45 11.55
C LYS A 67 5.45 52.75 10.19
N LYS A 68 5.34 53.53 9.12
CA LYS A 68 5.49 53.08 7.72
C LYS A 68 6.88 52.47 7.49
N PRO A 69 7.01 51.30 6.82
CA PRO A 69 8.32 50.77 6.47
C PRO A 69 8.90 51.47 5.23
N THR A 70 10.17 51.84 5.33
CA THR A 70 11.04 52.39 4.29
C THR A 70 11.45 51.35 3.25
N LEU A 71 11.83 51.83 2.06
CA LEU A 71 12.33 51.06 0.94
C LEU A 71 13.61 50.30 1.32
N ILE A 72 13.52 48.99 1.53
CA ILE A 72 14.49 47.92 1.18
C ILE A 72 13.72 46.61 1.42
N ASN A 73 13.02 46.13 0.39
CA ASN A 73 12.59 44.73 0.18
C ASN A 73 11.66 44.64 -1.04
N LYS A 74 12.16 45.02 -2.23
CA LYS A 74 11.41 44.92 -3.49
C LYS A 74 11.49 43.53 -4.17
N LYS A 75 11.99 42.49 -3.49
CA LYS A 75 12.05 41.13 -4.07
C LYS A 75 11.46 40.00 -3.20
N LEU A 76 10.76 40.31 -2.10
CA LEU A 76 10.05 39.31 -1.29
C LEU A 76 8.51 39.50 -1.24
N THR A 77 7.95 40.42 -2.01
CA THR A 77 6.50 40.73 -2.00
C THR A 77 5.71 40.11 -3.17
N ARG A 78 6.09 38.91 -3.63
CA ARG A 78 5.25 38.11 -4.57
C ARG A 78 4.95 36.68 -4.12
N ALA A 79 5.61 36.16 -3.08
CA ALA A 79 5.31 34.82 -2.54
C ALA A 79 4.45 34.85 -1.26
N ALA A 80 4.46 35.95 -0.50
CA ALA A 80 3.66 36.09 0.73
C ALA A 80 2.17 36.44 0.49
N ARG A 81 1.68 36.35 -0.75
CA ARG A 81 0.24 36.57 -1.09
C ARG A 81 -0.51 35.29 -1.47
N LEU A 82 0.14 34.13 -1.41
CA LEU A 82 -0.47 32.84 -1.75
C LEU A 82 -0.54 31.84 -0.59
N LEU A 83 -0.05 32.20 0.60
CA LEU A 83 -0.09 31.32 1.79
C LEU A 83 -1.02 31.80 2.92
N ASP A 84 -1.95 32.71 2.62
CA ASP A 84 -2.94 33.22 3.59
C ASP A 84 -4.37 32.66 3.37
N ILE A 85 -4.52 31.54 2.65
CA ILE A 85 -5.84 30.96 2.34
C ILE A 85 -6.10 29.58 2.97
N TYR A 86 -5.12 28.89 3.56
CA TYR A 86 -5.35 27.52 4.07
C TYR A 86 -4.73 27.23 5.44
N GLY A 87 -5.08 28.03 6.45
CA GLY A 87 -4.66 27.73 7.81
C GLY A 87 -5.47 28.45 8.88
N GLU A 88 -6.77 28.15 9.02
CA GLU A 88 -7.48 28.24 10.31
C GLU A 88 -8.91 27.71 10.19
N PHE A 89 -9.11 26.41 10.48
CA PHE A 89 -10.43 25.92 10.87
C PHE A 89 -10.29 24.70 11.78
N VAL A 90 -9.84 24.92 13.02
CA VAL A 90 -10.06 24.00 14.15
C VAL A 90 -10.33 24.82 15.41
N VAL A 91 -11.64 24.91 15.75
CA VAL A 91 -12.29 24.90 17.07
C VAL A 91 -11.77 25.82 18.19
N VAL A 92 -12.63 26.71 18.71
CA VAL A 92 -13.26 26.65 20.06
C VAL A 92 -14.25 27.83 20.20
N ASP A 93 -15.34 27.52 20.89
CA ASP A 93 -16.54 28.29 21.15
C ASP A 93 -16.38 29.63 21.88
N ASP A 94 -17.47 30.39 21.75
CA ASP A 94 -17.98 31.45 22.62
C ASP A 94 -17.42 32.88 22.45
N PHE A 95 -18.16 33.72 21.71
CA PHE A 95 -18.57 35.05 22.18
C PHE A 95 -19.69 35.63 21.31
N ARG A 96 -20.86 35.68 21.95
CA ARG A 96 -22.09 36.44 21.70
C ARG A 96 -21.94 37.73 20.84
N GLY A 97 -22.74 37.79 19.77
CA GLY A 97 -23.38 39.02 19.26
C GLY A 97 -22.55 39.96 18.38
N SER A 98 -23.13 40.37 17.23
CA SER A 98 -22.73 41.54 16.42
C SER A 98 -21.69 41.41 15.28
N LYS A 99 -21.39 40.20 14.77
CA LYS A 99 -20.55 40.06 13.55
C LYS A 99 -21.16 39.28 12.38
N ARG A 100 -22.43 38.88 12.44
CA ARG A 100 -23.09 38.12 11.36
C ARG A 100 -23.62 38.97 10.18
N ARG A 101 -23.69 40.30 10.30
CA ARG A 101 -24.23 41.17 9.23
C ARG A 101 -23.19 41.73 8.25
N CYS A 102 -21.94 41.93 8.66
CA CYS A 102 -20.93 42.55 7.79
C CYS A 102 -20.20 41.53 6.89
N ILE A 103 -19.98 40.30 7.36
CA ILE A 103 -19.31 39.24 6.59
C ILE A 103 -20.20 38.73 5.44
N LYS A 104 -21.53 38.67 5.65
CA LYS A 104 -22.52 38.31 4.61
C LYS A 104 -22.69 39.35 3.50
N GLN A 105 -22.21 40.58 3.70
CA GLN A 105 -22.25 41.64 2.69
C GLN A 105 -20.94 41.67 1.89
N SER A 106 -19.79 41.49 2.55
CA SER A 106 -18.47 41.50 1.89
C SER A 106 -18.22 40.29 0.99
N LEU A 107 -18.70 39.10 1.37
CA LEU A 107 -18.63 37.91 0.51
C LEU A 107 -19.55 37.99 -0.73
N ARG A 108 -20.58 38.84 -0.69
CA ARG A 108 -21.53 39.01 -1.80
C ARG A 108 -21.00 39.93 -2.90
N ASN A 109 -20.09 40.85 -2.55
CA ASN A 109 -19.52 41.83 -3.48
C ASN A 109 -18.19 41.38 -4.11
N ILE A 110 -17.48 40.42 -3.50
CA ILE A 110 -16.26 39.83 -4.07
C ILE A 110 -16.62 38.66 -5.01
N LEU A 111 -17.69 37.92 -4.72
CA LEU A 111 -18.28 36.93 -5.61
C LEU A 111 -19.36 37.58 -6.48
N GLY A 112 -18.95 38.51 -7.34
CA GLY A 112 -19.83 39.07 -8.37
C GLY A 112 -20.45 37.95 -9.22
N GLY A 113 -21.72 38.13 -9.63
CA GLY A 113 -22.56 37.09 -10.25
C GLY A 113 -21.99 36.39 -11.49
N ASN A 114 -20.92 36.94 -12.10
CA ASN A 114 -20.19 36.32 -13.19
C ASN A 114 -19.22 35.20 -12.74
N PHE A 115 -18.76 35.19 -11.48
CA PHE A 115 -17.85 34.15 -10.98
C PHE A 115 -18.58 32.83 -10.75
N ARG A 116 -19.80 32.86 -10.22
CA ARG A 116 -20.66 31.65 -10.10
C ARG A 116 -20.95 31.00 -11.45
N LYS A 117 -21.08 31.79 -12.53
CA LYS A 117 -21.27 31.28 -13.90
C LYS A 117 -19.98 30.68 -14.50
N LYS A 118 -18.80 31.15 -14.06
CA LYS A 118 -17.48 30.66 -14.54
C LYS A 118 -16.85 29.57 -13.66
N LEU A 119 -17.32 29.40 -12.44
CA LEU A 119 -16.87 28.40 -11.46
C LEU A 119 -16.87 26.95 -11.99
N PRO A 120 -17.92 26.45 -12.69
CA PRO A 120 -17.86 25.09 -13.24
C PRO A 120 -16.79 24.95 -14.33
N GLY A 121 -16.53 25.99 -15.12
CA GLY A 121 -15.47 26.01 -16.12
C GLY A 121 -14.07 25.97 -15.50
N VAL A 122 -13.84 26.70 -14.40
CA VAL A 122 -12.55 26.70 -13.68
C VAL A 122 -12.29 25.34 -13.02
N ILE A 123 -13.32 24.73 -12.41
CA ILE A 123 -13.20 23.38 -11.82
C ILE A 123 -12.92 22.34 -12.91
N ALA A 124 -13.60 22.42 -14.06
CA ALA A 124 -13.34 21.52 -15.18
C ALA A 124 -11.90 21.63 -15.68
N VAL A 125 -11.36 22.84 -15.81
CA VAL A 125 -9.95 23.05 -16.21
C VAL A 125 -9.00 22.46 -15.17
N ILE A 126 -9.23 22.67 -13.88
CA ILE A 126 -8.39 22.10 -12.81
C ILE A 126 -8.40 20.56 -12.87
N LEU A 127 -9.58 19.94 -12.97
CA LEU A 127 -9.70 18.49 -13.06
C LEU A 127 -9.01 17.92 -14.31
N LEU A 128 -9.12 18.62 -15.44
CA LEU A 128 -8.49 18.22 -16.69
C LEU A 128 -6.95 18.34 -16.60
N THR A 129 -6.43 19.38 -15.95
CA THR A 129 -4.98 19.51 -15.70
C THR A 129 -4.45 18.43 -14.75
N ILE A 130 -5.18 18.09 -13.69
CA ILE A 130 -4.79 17.00 -12.76
C ILE A 130 -4.83 15.64 -13.48
N SER A 131 -5.83 15.41 -14.33
CA SER A 131 -5.94 14.19 -15.13
C SER A 131 -4.80 14.07 -16.15
N ILE A 132 -4.48 15.14 -16.89
CA ILE A 132 -3.34 15.18 -17.81
C ILE A 132 -2.04 14.96 -17.04
N TYR A 133 -1.84 15.63 -15.91
CA TYR A 133 -0.64 15.47 -15.09
C TYR A 133 -0.50 14.02 -14.60
N SER A 134 -1.57 13.42 -14.08
CA SER A 134 -1.58 12.02 -13.61
C SER A 134 -1.33 11.03 -14.76
N PHE A 135 -1.83 11.34 -15.96
CA PHE A 135 -1.62 10.54 -17.16
C PHE A 135 -0.17 10.63 -17.65
N VAL A 136 0.40 11.83 -17.72
CA VAL A 136 1.80 12.05 -18.09
C VAL A 136 2.73 11.42 -17.06
N ASP A 137 2.46 11.57 -15.76
CA ASP A 137 3.24 10.96 -14.68
C ASP A 137 3.17 9.42 -14.74
N SER A 138 1.98 8.85 -14.94
CA SER A 138 1.79 7.40 -15.17
C SER A 138 2.51 6.92 -16.43
N TRP A 139 2.47 7.70 -17.51
CA TRP A 139 3.13 7.37 -18.78
C TRP A 139 4.65 7.47 -18.66
N LEU A 140 5.17 8.46 -17.94
CA LEU A 140 6.60 8.62 -17.67
C LEU A 140 7.11 7.51 -16.76
N LEU A 141 6.33 7.11 -15.75
CA LEU A 141 6.64 5.98 -14.87
C LEU A 141 6.65 4.66 -15.65
N ASN A 142 5.65 4.43 -16.50
CA ASN A 142 5.58 3.24 -17.35
C ASN A 142 6.74 3.19 -18.36
N SER A 143 7.14 4.35 -18.91
CA SER A 143 8.27 4.43 -19.83
C SER A 143 9.62 4.20 -19.13
N ARG A 144 9.77 4.68 -17.88
CA ARG A 144 10.94 4.38 -17.04
C ARG A 144 11.02 2.89 -16.67
N ILE A 145 9.89 2.24 -16.41
CA ILE A 145 9.82 0.79 -16.20
C ILE A 145 10.25 0.04 -17.47
N LYS A 146 9.73 0.41 -18.65
CA LYS A 146 10.13 -0.21 -19.92
C LYS A 146 11.61 -0.04 -20.21
N ASN A 147 12.18 1.13 -19.94
CA ASN A 147 13.60 1.40 -20.16
C ASN A 147 14.49 0.72 -19.09
N ALA A 148 14.04 0.59 -17.85
CA ALA A 148 14.75 -0.16 -16.80
C ALA A 148 14.75 -1.67 -17.05
N VAL A 149 13.68 -2.21 -17.63
CA VAL A 149 13.58 -3.62 -18.08
C VAL A 149 14.46 -3.90 -19.30
N ASN A 150 14.71 -2.88 -20.13
CA ASN A 150 15.56 -3.00 -21.32
C ASN A 150 17.04 -2.69 -21.07
N GLY A 151 17.37 -1.94 -20.01
CA GLY A 151 18.74 -1.51 -19.68
C GLY A 151 19.50 -2.35 -18.65
N ALA A 152 18.84 -3.32 -18.00
CA ALA A 152 19.52 -4.24 -17.09
C ALA A 152 20.15 -5.41 -17.86
N PRO A 153 21.47 -5.66 -17.76
CA PRO A 153 22.04 -6.91 -18.24
C PRO A 153 21.64 -8.01 -17.28
N VAL A 154 20.52 -8.67 -17.57
CA VAL A 154 20.11 -9.91 -16.91
C VAL A 154 20.27 -11.03 -17.91
N THR A 155 21.32 -11.82 -17.71
CA THR A 155 21.48 -13.15 -18.29
C THR A 155 20.37 -14.06 -17.74
N ALA A 156 19.23 -14.07 -18.43
CA ALA A 156 18.26 -15.15 -18.55
C ALA A 156 17.02 -14.55 -19.25
N ARG A 157 17.16 -14.25 -20.54
CA ARG A 157 16.03 -13.89 -21.41
C ARG A 157 15.56 -15.15 -22.13
N SER A 158 14.45 -15.70 -21.68
CA SER A 158 13.46 -16.41 -22.51
C SER A 158 12.21 -16.63 -21.66
N ASP A 159 11.47 -15.56 -21.32
CA ASP A 159 10.23 -15.67 -20.54
C ASP A 159 9.02 -15.64 -21.48
N ASP A 160 8.69 -16.79 -22.08
CA ASP A 160 7.27 -17.13 -22.13
C ASP A 160 6.84 -17.35 -20.68
N SER A 161 5.87 -16.56 -20.21
CA SER A 161 5.40 -16.63 -18.82
C SER A 161 4.84 -18.02 -18.48
N ASN A 162 4.41 -18.80 -19.49
CA ASN A 162 4.01 -20.18 -19.33
C ASN A 162 5.19 -21.14 -19.09
N ASP A 163 6.35 -20.88 -19.68
CA ASP A 163 7.52 -21.73 -19.54
C ASP A 163 8.11 -21.62 -18.12
N ARG A 164 8.23 -20.39 -17.61
CA ARG A 164 8.60 -20.14 -16.20
C ARG A 164 7.65 -20.83 -15.23
N ARG A 165 6.33 -20.71 -15.44
CA ARG A 165 5.34 -21.38 -14.57
C ARG A 165 5.58 -22.88 -14.47
N SER A 166 5.94 -23.52 -15.59
CA SER A 166 6.18 -24.96 -15.64
C SER A 166 7.43 -25.39 -14.85
N SER A 167 8.37 -24.47 -14.58
CA SER A 167 9.60 -24.76 -13.83
C SER A 167 9.53 -24.42 -12.34
N GLU A 168 8.46 -23.74 -11.88
CA GLU A 168 8.31 -23.36 -10.46
C GLU A 168 8.33 -24.58 -9.51
N GLY A 169 9.23 -24.54 -8.52
CA GLY A 169 9.37 -25.59 -7.50
C GLY A 169 9.99 -26.90 -7.99
N LYS A 170 10.57 -26.93 -9.20
CA LYS A 170 11.22 -28.14 -9.75
C LYS A 170 12.70 -28.24 -9.40
N ASP A 171 13.37 -27.13 -9.11
CA ASP A 171 14.79 -27.16 -8.74
C ASP A 171 14.93 -27.39 -7.23
N GLU A 172 15.57 -28.52 -6.88
CA GLU A 172 15.87 -28.92 -5.50
C GLU A 172 17.37 -28.81 -5.18
N THR A 173 18.11 -28.03 -5.95
CA THR A 173 19.52 -27.76 -5.68
C THR A 173 19.64 -26.83 -4.48
N LYS A 174 20.33 -27.26 -3.43
CA LYS A 174 20.57 -26.39 -2.26
C LYS A 174 21.38 -25.17 -2.66
N VAL A 175 20.93 -23.99 -2.26
CA VAL A 175 21.66 -22.74 -2.48
C VAL A 175 22.78 -22.63 -1.45
N SER A 176 24.02 -22.48 -1.91
CA SER A 176 25.19 -22.37 -1.04
C SER A 176 25.24 -21.01 -0.32
N ASN A 177 25.91 -20.96 0.84
CA ASN A 177 26.13 -19.70 1.56
C ASN A 177 26.89 -18.67 0.72
N ASP A 178 27.82 -19.10 -0.13
CA ASP A 178 28.54 -18.23 -1.06
C ASP A 178 27.60 -17.63 -2.13
N ALA A 179 26.68 -18.44 -2.68
CA ALA A 179 25.67 -17.95 -3.62
C ALA A 179 24.72 -16.92 -2.97
N ILE A 180 24.33 -17.13 -1.71
CA ILE A 180 23.56 -16.14 -0.94
C ILE A 180 24.40 -14.88 -0.72
N ALA A 181 25.67 -15.03 -0.33
CA ALA A 181 26.57 -13.92 -0.04
C ALA A 181 26.84 -13.06 -1.28
N LYS A 182 26.94 -13.65 -2.48
CA LYS A 182 27.13 -12.99 -3.78
C LYS A 182 25.86 -12.44 -4.42
N TYR A 183 24.68 -12.86 -3.95
CA TYR A 183 23.41 -12.36 -4.47
C TYR A 183 23.25 -10.85 -4.23
N ARG A 184 22.86 -10.08 -5.25
CA ARG A 184 22.70 -8.62 -5.19
C ARG A 184 21.34 -8.22 -5.76
N VAL A 185 20.75 -7.19 -5.17
CA VAL A 185 19.52 -6.54 -5.60
C VAL A 185 19.66 -5.04 -5.41
N ALA A 186 18.73 -4.24 -5.93
CA ALA A 186 18.71 -2.81 -5.68
C ALA A 186 18.57 -2.50 -4.18
N ALA A 187 19.09 -1.34 -3.76
CA ALA A 187 19.26 -0.95 -2.35
C ALA A 187 18.01 -1.12 -1.46
N ASP A 188 16.82 -0.88 -2.01
CA ASP A 188 15.57 -0.92 -1.26
C ASP A 188 14.76 -2.22 -1.45
N LEU A 189 15.30 -3.19 -2.16
CA LEU A 189 14.65 -4.49 -2.39
C LEU A 189 15.09 -5.53 -1.35
N PRO A 190 14.23 -6.51 -1.01
CA PRO A 190 14.63 -7.63 -0.15
C PRO A 190 15.69 -8.48 -0.87
N ARG A 191 16.78 -8.76 -0.15
CA ARG A 191 17.90 -9.58 -0.62
C ARG A 191 17.89 -10.97 0.01
N VAL A 192 17.80 -11.03 1.33
CA VAL A 192 17.88 -12.28 2.11
C VAL A 192 16.81 -12.27 3.19
N ILE A 193 16.10 -13.38 3.34
CA ILE A 193 15.21 -13.63 4.48
C ILE A 193 15.88 -14.61 5.43
N THR A 194 15.79 -14.32 6.74
CA THR A 194 16.28 -15.19 7.82
C THR A 194 15.17 -15.44 8.83
N ILE A 195 14.96 -16.72 9.18
CA ILE A 195 14.05 -17.14 10.25
C ILE A 195 14.82 -18.13 11.13
N GLU A 196 15.46 -17.62 12.19
CA GLU A 196 16.42 -18.36 13.00
C GLU A 196 15.80 -19.63 13.61
N LYS A 197 14.58 -19.51 14.17
CA LYS A 197 13.82 -20.63 14.75
C LYS A 197 13.61 -21.79 13.77
N LEU A 198 13.54 -21.50 12.48
CA LEU A 198 13.31 -22.51 11.44
C LEU A 198 14.60 -22.94 10.72
N GLY A 199 15.75 -22.32 11.04
CA GLY A 199 17.00 -22.52 10.31
C GLY A 199 16.95 -22.01 8.87
N VAL A 200 16.08 -21.03 8.58
CA VAL A 200 15.92 -20.47 7.23
C VAL A 200 16.91 -19.33 7.02
N LYS A 201 17.68 -19.41 5.93
CA LYS A 201 18.42 -18.31 5.33
C LYS A 201 18.38 -18.48 3.81
N ALA A 202 17.66 -17.61 3.12
CA ALA A 202 17.38 -17.79 1.69
C ALA A 202 17.43 -16.46 0.93
N ARG A 203 17.79 -16.53 -0.35
CA ARG A 203 17.66 -15.37 -1.26
C ARG A 203 16.19 -15.02 -1.42
N VAL A 204 15.92 -13.73 -1.63
CA VAL A 204 14.58 -13.24 -1.97
C VAL A 204 14.59 -12.74 -3.41
N LEU A 205 13.90 -13.47 -4.28
CA LEU A 205 13.75 -13.17 -5.70
C LEU A 205 12.50 -12.31 -5.95
N GLN A 206 12.51 -11.49 -6.99
CA GLN A 206 11.32 -10.73 -7.39
C GLN A 206 10.32 -11.62 -8.12
N MET A 207 9.10 -11.71 -7.60
CA MET A 207 7.99 -12.47 -8.18
C MET A 207 6.88 -11.55 -8.66
N SER A 208 6.29 -11.89 -9.79
CA SER A 208 5.11 -11.22 -10.35
C SER A 208 3.89 -12.15 -10.29
N VAL A 209 2.91 -11.90 -11.16
CA VAL A 209 1.81 -12.81 -11.44
C VAL A 209 2.02 -13.45 -12.81
N ASN A 210 1.62 -14.72 -12.92
CA ASN A 210 1.53 -15.42 -14.19
C ASN A 210 0.38 -14.84 -15.04
N SER A 211 0.36 -15.18 -16.34
CA SER A 211 -0.64 -14.73 -17.31
C SER A 211 -2.09 -15.07 -16.89
N ASP A 212 -2.27 -16.18 -16.16
CA ASP A 212 -3.55 -16.63 -15.60
C ASP A 212 -3.94 -15.96 -14.27
N GLY A 213 -3.12 -15.01 -13.79
CA GLY A 213 -3.33 -14.27 -12.54
C GLY A 213 -2.85 -14.99 -11.27
N SER A 214 -2.31 -16.20 -11.39
CA SER A 214 -1.70 -16.88 -10.24
C SER A 214 -0.41 -16.18 -9.80
N MET A 215 -0.14 -16.14 -8.50
CA MET A 215 1.13 -15.63 -7.99
C MET A 215 2.27 -16.56 -8.42
N GLN A 216 3.32 -15.98 -9.01
CA GLN A 216 4.54 -16.73 -9.33
C GLN A 216 5.22 -17.20 -8.05
N SER A 217 5.83 -18.39 -8.09
CA SER A 217 6.72 -18.90 -7.04
C SER A 217 8.15 -19.08 -7.56
N PRO A 218 9.16 -19.16 -6.68
CA PRO A 218 10.52 -19.46 -7.09
C PRO A 218 10.66 -20.77 -7.86
N VAL A 219 11.60 -20.85 -8.80
CA VAL A 219 11.96 -22.11 -9.50
C VAL A 219 12.61 -23.10 -8.53
N ASN A 220 13.51 -22.59 -7.70
CA ASN A 220 14.19 -23.36 -6.68
C ASN A 220 13.40 -23.39 -5.37
N ILE A 221 13.23 -24.57 -4.76
CA ILE A 221 12.47 -24.73 -3.52
C ILE A 221 13.14 -24.11 -2.29
N PHE A 222 14.44 -23.80 -2.36
CA PHE A 222 15.24 -23.19 -1.29
C PHE A 222 15.35 -21.67 -1.41
N ASP A 223 14.79 -21.06 -2.46
CA ASP A 223 14.67 -19.61 -2.58
C ASP A 223 13.29 -19.13 -2.09
N ALA A 224 13.24 -17.89 -1.60
CA ALA A 224 12.00 -17.18 -1.31
C ALA A 224 11.69 -16.17 -2.42
N GLY A 225 10.42 -15.78 -2.53
CA GLY A 225 9.95 -14.83 -3.55
C GLY A 225 9.20 -13.66 -2.92
N TRP A 226 9.64 -12.43 -3.18
CA TRP A 226 8.88 -11.22 -2.85
C TRP A 226 7.90 -10.89 -3.96
N TYR A 227 6.62 -10.75 -3.62
CA TYR A 227 5.61 -10.34 -4.58
C TYR A 227 5.69 -8.84 -4.85
N THR A 228 6.10 -8.48 -6.07
CA THR A 228 6.33 -7.09 -6.51
C THR A 228 5.09 -6.20 -6.50
N GLY A 229 3.88 -6.79 -6.46
CA GLY A 229 2.63 -6.03 -6.27
C GLY A 229 2.36 -5.61 -4.82
N SER A 230 3.17 -6.08 -3.87
CA SER A 230 3.15 -5.64 -2.46
C SER A 230 4.15 -4.52 -2.21
N VAL A 231 4.09 -3.88 -1.04
CA VAL A 231 5.06 -2.81 -0.70
C VAL A 231 6.45 -3.39 -0.47
N LYS A 232 7.49 -2.55 -0.54
CA LYS A 232 8.85 -2.97 -0.20
C LYS A 232 8.98 -3.15 1.32
N PRO A 233 9.82 -4.07 1.82
CA PRO A 233 10.11 -4.17 3.24
C PRO A 233 10.57 -2.83 3.83
N GLY A 234 9.93 -2.40 4.91
CA GLY A 234 10.20 -1.14 5.60
C GLY A 234 9.35 0.03 5.10
N GLN A 235 8.34 -0.22 4.27
CA GLN A 235 7.31 0.75 3.90
C GLN A 235 6.00 0.43 4.62
N LEU A 236 5.17 1.46 4.83
CA LEU A 236 3.81 1.31 5.35
C LEU A 236 2.98 0.37 4.45
N GLY A 237 2.27 -0.56 5.06
CA GLY A 237 1.60 -1.67 4.37
C GLY A 237 2.32 -3.01 4.58
N ALA A 238 1.85 -4.07 3.93
CA ALA A 238 2.47 -5.40 4.03
C ALA A 238 3.30 -5.74 2.79
N SER A 239 4.57 -6.06 3.00
CA SER A 239 5.40 -6.77 2.02
C SER A 239 5.06 -8.26 2.07
N ILE A 240 4.86 -8.89 0.91
CA ILE A 240 4.52 -10.32 0.83
C ILE A 240 5.74 -11.12 0.37
N ILE A 241 6.13 -12.12 1.16
CA ILE A 241 7.13 -13.13 0.78
C ILE A 241 6.49 -14.51 0.76
N ILE A 242 6.75 -15.26 -0.30
CA ILE A 242 6.28 -16.64 -0.48
C ILE A 242 7.45 -17.60 -0.61
N GLY A 243 7.19 -18.88 -0.39
CA GLY A 243 8.19 -19.92 -0.54
C GLY A 243 7.56 -21.30 -0.55
N HIS A 244 8.30 -22.29 -1.06
CA HIS A 244 7.83 -23.66 -1.17
C HIS A 244 7.85 -24.37 0.19
N ALA A 245 6.83 -25.18 0.44
CA ALA A 245 6.82 -26.09 1.58
C ALA A 245 7.57 -27.40 1.28
N SER A 246 7.57 -27.84 0.03
CA SER A 246 8.36 -28.99 -0.43
C SER A 246 8.56 -28.92 -1.94
N GLY A 247 9.58 -29.62 -2.42
CA GLY A 247 9.63 -30.17 -3.77
C GLY A 247 9.04 -31.58 -3.80
N THR A 248 9.47 -32.33 -4.80
CA THR A 248 9.21 -33.76 -5.01
C THR A 248 9.95 -34.62 -3.98
N THR A 249 11.22 -34.33 -3.70
CA THR A 249 12.06 -35.18 -2.82
C THR A 249 12.46 -34.51 -1.50
N SER A 250 12.42 -33.19 -1.42
CA SER A 250 12.89 -32.44 -0.24
C SER A 250 11.87 -31.44 0.29
N GLY A 251 12.04 -31.06 1.57
CA GLY A 251 11.34 -29.91 2.15
C GLY A 251 11.87 -28.60 1.57
N GLY A 252 10.98 -27.66 1.28
CA GLY A 252 11.34 -26.34 0.75
C GLY A 252 11.70 -25.35 1.86
N VAL A 253 12.04 -24.13 1.45
CA VAL A 253 12.45 -23.03 2.34
C VAL A 253 11.47 -22.75 3.48
N PHE A 254 10.17 -22.97 3.25
CA PHE A 254 9.10 -22.72 4.22
C PHE A 254 8.38 -24.00 4.67
N ASN A 255 9.04 -25.16 4.58
CA ASN A 255 8.49 -26.46 5.02
C ASN A 255 7.98 -26.48 6.47
N LYS A 256 8.57 -25.67 7.35
CA LYS A 256 8.24 -25.58 8.79
C LYS A 256 7.51 -24.29 9.17
N LEU A 257 7.01 -23.51 8.19
CA LEU A 257 6.40 -22.21 8.47
C LEU A 257 5.22 -22.29 9.44
N GLU A 258 4.49 -23.41 9.44
CA GLU A 258 3.37 -23.67 10.36
C GLU A 258 3.79 -23.76 11.83
N SER A 259 5.07 -23.99 12.13
CA SER A 259 5.57 -24.03 13.51
C SER A 259 5.82 -22.64 14.13
N LEU A 260 5.68 -21.56 13.34
CA LEU A 260 5.75 -20.21 13.86
C LEU A 260 4.53 -19.87 14.72
N ASN A 261 4.77 -19.14 15.79
CA ASN A 261 3.81 -18.66 16.77
C ASN A 261 3.97 -17.15 16.96
N ALA A 262 2.95 -16.51 17.54
CA ALA A 262 3.03 -15.11 17.90
C ALA A 262 4.25 -14.86 18.80
N GLY A 263 4.98 -13.76 18.53
CA GLY A 263 6.23 -13.43 19.22
C GLY A 263 7.50 -13.88 18.51
N ASP A 264 7.45 -14.89 17.63
CA ASP A 264 8.62 -15.31 16.85
C ASP A 264 9.11 -14.20 15.92
N THR A 265 10.41 -14.18 15.62
CA THR A 265 11.04 -13.12 14.83
C THR A 265 11.46 -13.59 13.43
N ILE A 266 11.36 -12.66 12.49
CA ILE A 266 11.75 -12.82 11.08
C ILE A 266 12.58 -11.61 10.70
N SER A 267 13.70 -11.82 10.00
CA SER A 267 14.55 -10.74 9.51
C SER A 267 14.62 -10.73 7.99
N VAL A 268 14.59 -9.54 7.40
CA VAL A 268 14.85 -9.32 5.98
C VAL A 268 15.99 -8.34 5.82
N GLU A 269 17.05 -8.79 5.15
CA GLU A 269 18.15 -7.95 4.72
C GLU A 269 17.82 -7.35 3.35
N ARG A 270 17.99 -6.05 3.20
CA ARG A 270 17.84 -5.31 1.93
C ARG A 270 19.11 -5.30 1.10
N GLY A 271 19.01 -4.84 -0.15
CA GLY A 271 20.16 -4.68 -1.05
C GLY A 271 21.25 -3.73 -0.53
N ASP A 272 20.89 -2.77 0.32
CA ASP A 272 21.82 -1.86 1.01
C ASP A 272 22.45 -2.45 2.28
N GLY A 273 22.16 -3.71 2.61
CA GLY A 273 22.64 -4.39 3.80
C GLY A 273 21.87 -4.07 5.08
N LYS A 274 20.85 -3.19 5.03
CA LYS A 274 20.02 -2.90 6.20
C LYS A 274 19.16 -4.12 6.54
N ILE A 275 19.19 -4.52 7.82
CA ILE A 275 18.36 -5.61 8.34
C ILE A 275 17.11 -5.02 9.00
N LEU A 276 15.95 -5.45 8.52
CA LEU A 276 14.65 -5.13 9.10
C LEU A 276 14.12 -6.35 9.85
N ARG A 277 13.65 -6.14 11.08
CA ARG A 277 13.10 -7.19 11.94
C ARG A 277 11.59 -7.06 12.05
N TYR A 278 10.93 -8.21 12.09
CA TYR A 278 9.50 -8.35 12.19
C TYR A 278 9.16 -9.40 13.25
N GLN A 279 8.07 -9.18 13.96
CA GLN A 279 7.52 -10.11 14.93
C GLN A 279 6.21 -10.69 14.39
N VAL A 280 6.06 -12.01 14.49
CA VAL A 280 4.82 -12.71 14.16
C VAL A 280 3.71 -12.26 15.11
N ILE A 281 2.58 -11.85 14.52
CA ILE A 281 1.37 -11.47 15.24
C ILE A 281 0.37 -12.61 15.26
N LYS A 282 0.15 -13.23 14.11
CA LYS A 282 -0.78 -14.35 13.98
C LYS A 282 -0.41 -15.26 12.83
N LYS A 283 -0.86 -16.49 12.95
CA LYS A 283 -0.83 -17.54 11.93
C LYS A 283 -2.26 -17.91 11.57
N GLN A 284 -2.52 -18.10 10.27
CA GLN A 284 -3.78 -18.62 9.77
C GLN A 284 -3.49 -19.76 8.79
N THR A 285 -4.17 -20.89 8.94
CA THR A 285 -4.17 -21.96 7.96
C THR A 285 -5.56 -22.00 7.33
N VAL A 286 -5.64 -21.76 6.02
CA VAL A 286 -6.91 -21.69 5.28
C VAL A 286 -6.90 -22.66 4.11
N LYS A 287 -8.07 -23.10 3.65
CA LYS A 287 -8.17 -23.82 2.38
C LYS A 287 -7.73 -22.91 1.25
N LEU A 288 -7.16 -23.50 0.20
CA LEU A 288 -6.73 -22.77 -0.99
C LEU A 288 -7.87 -21.95 -1.63
N SER A 289 -9.10 -22.47 -1.62
CA SER A 289 -10.29 -21.77 -2.11
C SER A 289 -10.65 -20.52 -1.29
N ASP A 290 -10.21 -20.47 -0.05
CA ASP A 290 -10.62 -19.48 0.95
C ASP A 290 -9.53 -18.42 1.19
N VAL A 291 -8.44 -18.46 0.40
CA VAL A 291 -7.36 -17.48 0.47
C VAL A 291 -7.87 -16.12 -0.01
N ASP A 292 -8.04 -15.20 0.93
CA ASP A 292 -8.32 -13.80 0.63
C ASP A 292 -7.03 -12.97 0.48
N MET A 293 -6.61 -12.79 -0.77
CA MET A 293 -5.45 -11.97 -1.09
C MET A 293 -5.63 -10.47 -0.79
N ASN A 294 -6.87 -9.96 -0.76
CA ASN A 294 -7.12 -8.56 -0.43
C ASN A 294 -6.87 -8.28 1.05
N SER A 295 -7.18 -9.25 1.91
CA SER A 295 -6.80 -9.22 3.32
C SER A 295 -5.29 -9.45 3.49
N PHE A 296 -4.71 -10.40 2.77
CA PHE A 296 -3.30 -10.78 2.94
C PHE A 296 -2.29 -9.70 2.52
N ILE A 297 -2.65 -8.79 1.61
CA ILE A 297 -1.79 -7.65 1.24
C ILE A 297 -1.85 -6.49 2.24
N ARG A 298 -2.67 -6.62 3.30
CA ARG A 298 -2.75 -5.64 4.38
C ARG A 298 -1.91 -6.09 5.57
N PRO A 299 -1.32 -5.16 6.33
CA PRO A 299 -0.63 -5.48 7.57
C PRO A 299 -1.62 -6.00 8.62
N ALA A 300 -1.11 -6.74 9.61
CA ALA A 300 -1.93 -7.45 10.60
C ALA A 300 -2.93 -6.55 11.36
N ASP A 301 -2.52 -5.31 11.62
CA ASP A 301 -3.25 -4.27 12.34
C ASP A 301 -3.78 -3.15 11.43
N GLY A 302 -3.65 -3.30 10.10
CA GLY A 302 -4.16 -2.36 9.10
C GLY A 302 -3.30 -1.10 8.85
N VAL A 303 -2.36 -0.75 9.72
CA VAL A 303 -1.58 0.50 9.62
C VAL A 303 -0.06 0.34 9.76
N SER A 304 0.43 -0.80 10.26
CA SER A 304 1.87 -1.04 10.45
C SER A 304 2.64 -1.33 9.16
N GLU A 305 3.97 -1.28 9.28
CA GLU A 305 4.87 -1.92 8.35
C GLU A 305 4.89 -3.44 8.63
N GLY A 306 4.28 -4.22 7.74
CA GLY A 306 4.16 -5.66 7.86
C GLY A 306 5.05 -6.42 6.87
N LEU A 307 5.37 -7.66 7.24
CA LEU A 307 5.96 -8.66 6.35
C LEU A 307 5.15 -9.95 6.44
N ASN A 308 4.25 -10.17 5.48
CA ASN A 308 3.38 -11.33 5.48
C ASN A 308 4.02 -12.48 4.69
N LEU A 309 4.01 -13.70 5.25
CA LEU A 309 4.62 -14.88 4.64
C LEU A 309 3.54 -15.91 4.27
N MET A 310 3.70 -16.60 3.14
CA MET A 310 2.77 -17.66 2.74
C MET A 310 3.51 -18.88 2.18
N THR A 311 2.99 -20.07 2.49
CA THR A 311 3.40 -21.33 1.86
C THR A 311 2.24 -22.31 1.66
N CYS A 312 2.47 -23.37 0.89
CA CYS A 312 1.54 -24.48 0.69
C CYS A 312 1.48 -25.38 1.93
N ALA A 313 0.30 -25.83 2.34
CA ALA A 313 0.12 -26.72 3.48
C ALA A 313 -1.01 -27.73 3.23
N GLY A 314 -1.12 -28.74 4.09
CA GLY A 314 -2.14 -29.79 3.99
C GLY A 314 -1.82 -30.86 2.94
N GLU A 315 -2.87 -31.52 2.46
CA GLU A 315 -2.78 -32.71 1.60
C GLU A 315 -2.51 -32.35 0.14
N TRP A 316 -1.78 -33.23 -0.55
CA TRP A 316 -1.48 -33.09 -1.98
C TRP A 316 -2.69 -33.42 -2.86
N ILE A 317 -3.06 -32.50 -3.74
CA ILE A 317 -4.08 -32.67 -4.76
C ILE A 317 -3.40 -33.05 -6.08
N LYS A 318 -3.42 -34.35 -6.42
CA LYS A 318 -2.74 -34.92 -7.60
C LYS A 318 -3.05 -34.16 -8.90
N ASN A 319 -4.32 -33.92 -9.18
CA ASN A 319 -4.78 -33.32 -10.46
C ASN A 319 -4.48 -31.82 -10.59
N SER A 320 -4.08 -31.16 -9.51
CA SER A 320 -3.79 -29.71 -9.50
C SER A 320 -2.37 -29.40 -9.06
N GLN A 321 -1.55 -30.44 -8.83
CA GLN A 321 -0.15 -30.36 -8.43
C GLN A 321 0.11 -29.29 -7.34
N THR A 322 -0.77 -29.26 -6.34
CA THR A 322 -0.73 -28.31 -5.22
C THR A 322 -1.17 -29.01 -3.95
N ARG A 323 -0.98 -28.36 -2.80
CA ARG A 323 -1.68 -28.72 -1.58
C ARG A 323 -3.00 -27.96 -1.40
N ASN A 324 -3.91 -28.54 -0.62
CA ASN A 324 -5.26 -28.03 -0.40
C ASN A 324 -5.35 -26.83 0.56
N ASN A 325 -4.31 -26.55 1.36
CA ASN A 325 -4.30 -25.44 2.31
C ASN A 325 -3.13 -24.47 2.06
N ARG A 326 -3.21 -23.29 2.68
CA ARG A 326 -2.14 -22.30 2.77
C ARG A 326 -1.93 -21.89 4.22
N VAL A 327 -0.67 -21.87 4.64
CA VAL A 327 -0.26 -21.25 5.91
C VAL A 327 0.12 -19.80 5.59
N MET A 328 -0.48 -18.89 6.34
CA MET A 328 -0.34 -17.44 6.21
C MET A 328 0.14 -16.88 7.54
N ILE A 329 1.30 -16.22 7.53
CA ILE A 329 1.89 -15.58 8.70
C ILE A 329 1.76 -14.08 8.51
N PHE A 330 1.25 -13.41 9.54
CA PHE A 330 1.15 -11.96 9.59
C PHE A 330 2.10 -11.43 10.63
N THR A 331 2.82 -10.37 10.29
CA THR A 331 3.84 -9.78 11.17
C THR A 331 3.68 -8.27 11.27
N LYS A 332 4.38 -7.69 12.25
CA LYS A 332 4.62 -6.25 12.36
C LYS A 332 6.11 -5.98 12.53
N ARG A 333 6.58 -4.81 12.10
CA ARG A 333 7.95 -4.35 12.35
C ARG A 333 8.20 -4.12 13.84
N ILE A 334 9.41 -4.43 14.31
CA ILE A 334 9.90 -4.20 15.68
C ILE A 334 11.19 -3.39 15.70
#